data_AF-A0A921IMB8-F1
#
_entry.id   AF-A0A921IMB8-F1
#
_cell.length_a   1.000
_cell.length_b   1.000
_cell.length_c   1.000
_cell.angle_alpha   90.00
_cell.angle_beta   90.00
_cell.angle_gamma   90.00
#
_symmetry.space_group_name_H-M   'P 1'
#
loop_
_entity.id
_entity.type
_entity.pdbx_description
1 polymer ?
#
loop_
_entity_poly.entity_id
_entity_poly.type
_entity_poly.pdbx_seq_one_letter_code
_entity_poly.pdbx_strand_id
1 'polypeptide(L)'
;MARTITVKGIGKASAKPDYVVFSMTLESKHKDYDKAMDMAADHIQQLNETLCGIGFEKGSVKTTNFSVRTDYDRVKDRNGNYQNVFCGYEVTHNLKLAFGFDMGRLSLALSAIAGCLSHPQLSVAFTVKDATAINEAMLRSAAANAKKKAEILCEASGVTMGDLIAIDYNWGELDIYSHTRYDCCEDAMPLMAKSIDIDPDDIDVSDTATFIWEIK
;
A
#
# COMPACT_ATOMS: atom_id res chain seq x y z
N MET A 1 -35.78 -30.85 -13.43
CA MET A 1 -34.58 -30.01 -13.29
C MET A 1 -35.07 -28.59 -13.11
N ALA A 2 -34.63 -27.90 -12.06
CA ALA A 2 -34.95 -26.48 -11.88
C ALA A 2 -34.30 -25.68 -13.02
N ARG A 3 -35.03 -24.73 -13.61
CA ARG A 3 -34.46 -23.76 -14.55
C ARG A 3 -33.80 -22.68 -13.74
N THR A 4 -32.58 -22.28 -14.12
CA THR A 4 -31.79 -21.32 -13.35
C THR A 4 -31.21 -20.25 -14.23
N ILE A 5 -31.07 -19.04 -13.69
CA ILE A 5 -30.31 -17.94 -14.27
C ILE A 5 -29.07 -17.70 -13.43
N THR A 6 -27.92 -17.65 -14.08
CA THR A 6 -26.64 -17.32 -13.44
C THR A 6 -26.21 -15.93 -13.91
N VAL A 7 -26.01 -15.00 -12.97
CA VAL A 7 -25.62 -13.62 -13.28
C VAL A 7 -24.41 -13.21 -12.46
N LYS A 8 -23.49 -12.51 -13.13
CA LYS A 8 -22.36 -11.86 -12.47
C LYS A 8 -22.73 -10.44 -12.00
N GLY A 9 -22.77 -10.26 -10.69
CA GLY A 9 -22.83 -8.96 -10.04
C GLY A 9 -21.50 -8.27 -10.08
N ILE A 10 -21.50 -6.97 -10.37
CA ILE A 10 -20.30 -6.13 -10.26
C ILE A 10 -20.55 -5.17 -9.10
N GLY A 11 -19.78 -5.31 -8.04
CA GLY A 11 -19.72 -4.38 -6.94
C GLY A 11 -18.75 -3.26 -7.25
N LYS A 12 -19.16 -2.03 -6.94
CA LYS A 12 -18.30 -0.86 -7.00
C LYS A 12 -18.49 -0.05 -5.72
N ALA A 13 -17.40 0.42 -5.15
CA ALA A 13 -17.39 1.41 -4.09
C ALA A 13 -16.25 2.39 -4.35
N SER A 14 -16.45 3.62 -3.89
CA SER A 14 -15.47 4.71 -3.99
C SER A 14 -15.39 5.38 -2.63
N ALA A 15 -14.18 5.73 -2.20
CA ALA A 15 -13.98 6.45 -0.95
C ALA A 15 -12.80 7.43 -1.05
N LYS A 16 -12.95 8.56 -0.36
CA LYS A 16 -11.85 9.51 -0.20
C LYS A 16 -10.80 8.93 0.76
N PRO A 17 -9.50 9.00 0.43
CA PRO A 17 -8.46 8.61 1.36
C PRO A 17 -8.52 9.46 2.64
N ASP A 18 -8.50 8.80 3.79
CA ASP A 18 -8.47 9.45 5.11
C ASP A 18 -7.25 9.04 5.94
N TYR A 19 -6.34 8.26 5.34
CA TYR A 19 -5.14 7.73 5.96
C TYR A 19 -3.94 7.81 5.02
N VAL A 20 -2.76 7.99 5.61
CA VAL A 20 -1.48 8.07 4.92
C VAL A 20 -0.58 6.96 5.43
N VAL A 21 0.17 6.34 4.51
CA VAL A 21 1.20 5.36 4.80
C VAL A 21 2.52 5.83 4.21
N PHE A 22 3.49 6.07 5.08
CA PHE A 22 4.88 6.29 4.72
C PHE A 22 5.62 4.97 4.76
N SER A 23 6.24 4.62 3.62
CA SER A 23 7.18 3.52 3.51
C SER A 23 8.58 4.11 3.41
N MET A 24 9.43 3.78 4.37
CA MET A 24 10.78 4.31 4.47
C MET A 24 11.78 3.17 4.39
N THR A 25 12.81 3.31 3.58
CA THR A 25 13.93 2.37 3.50
C THR A 25 15.19 3.04 4.03
N LEU A 26 15.80 2.43 5.03
CA LEU A 26 17.11 2.82 5.55
C LEU A 26 18.13 1.76 5.17
N GLU A 27 19.25 2.18 4.61
CA GLU A 27 20.36 1.31 4.25
C GLU A 27 21.63 1.77 4.99
N SER A 28 22.38 0.81 5.52
CA SER A 28 23.72 1.05 6.03
C SER A 28 24.68 0.01 5.46
N LYS A 29 25.93 0.42 5.24
CA LYS A 29 26.93 -0.46 4.65
C LYS A 29 28.28 -0.27 5.31
N HIS A 30 28.87 -1.37 5.74
CA HIS A 30 30.20 -1.35 6.34
C HIS A 30 30.95 -2.68 6.10
N LYS A 31 32.28 -2.66 6.02
CA LYS A 31 33.12 -3.87 5.81
C LYS A 31 33.07 -4.86 6.98
N ASP A 32 32.83 -4.32 8.16
CA ASP A 32 32.69 -5.03 9.43
C ASP A 32 31.19 -5.14 9.75
N TYR A 33 30.76 -6.35 10.12
CA TYR A 33 29.35 -6.68 10.37
C TYR A 33 28.79 -5.92 11.56
N ASP A 34 29.50 -5.89 12.68
CA ASP A 34 29.03 -5.27 13.92
C ASP A 34 28.86 -3.77 13.71
N LYS A 35 29.82 -3.13 13.01
CA LYS A 35 29.71 -1.71 12.65
C LYS A 35 28.55 -1.43 11.68
N ALA A 36 28.25 -2.32 10.74
CA ALA A 36 27.10 -2.14 9.84
C ALA A 36 25.78 -2.16 10.63
N MET A 37 25.68 -3.05 11.62
CA MET A 37 24.54 -3.18 12.52
C MET A 37 24.40 -1.96 13.45
N ASP A 38 25.49 -1.50 14.05
CA ASP A 38 25.50 -0.30 14.91
C ASP A 38 25.03 0.93 14.13
N MET A 39 25.55 1.14 12.92
CA MET A 39 25.10 2.24 12.04
C MET A 39 23.61 2.14 11.72
N ALA A 40 23.10 0.93 11.47
CA ALA A 40 21.69 0.73 11.19
C ALA A 40 20.80 1.05 12.40
N ALA A 41 21.25 0.67 13.60
CA ALA A 41 20.56 0.98 14.85
C ALA A 41 20.52 2.49 15.13
N ASP A 42 21.65 3.17 14.93
CA ASP A 42 21.75 4.63 15.08
C ASP A 42 20.81 5.37 14.12
N HIS A 43 20.74 4.94 12.85
CA HIS A 43 19.84 5.53 11.86
C HIS A 43 18.35 5.39 12.27
N ILE A 44 17.96 4.22 12.77
CA ILE A 44 16.59 4.00 13.26
C ILE A 44 16.30 4.87 14.49
N GLN A 45 17.26 4.98 15.41
CA GLN A 45 17.10 5.79 16.60
C GLN A 45 16.89 7.27 16.23
N GLN A 46 17.75 7.82 15.36
CA GLN A 46 17.64 9.20 14.88
C GLN A 46 16.31 9.48 14.18
N LEU A 47 15.86 8.56 13.31
CA LEU A 47 14.56 8.69 12.64
C LEU A 47 13.40 8.71 13.65
N ASN A 48 13.44 7.81 14.64
CA ASN A 48 12.41 7.76 15.69
C ASN A 48 12.40 9.04 16.53
N GLU A 49 13.57 9.55 16.94
CA GLU A 49 13.68 10.80 17.70
C GLU A 49 13.15 12.00 16.91
N THR A 50 13.49 12.07 15.62
CA THR A 50 13.00 13.10 14.69
C THR A 50 11.47 13.10 14.59
N LEU A 51 10.87 11.91 14.40
CA LEU A 51 9.42 11.76 14.31
C LEU A 51 8.72 11.97 15.67
N CYS A 52 9.33 11.57 16.78
CA CYS A 52 8.79 11.85 18.11
C CYS A 52 8.80 13.36 18.42
N GLY A 53 9.86 14.07 18.01
CA GLY A 53 9.99 15.52 18.21
C GLY A 53 8.87 16.34 17.56
N ILE A 54 8.22 15.78 16.54
CA ILE A 54 7.09 16.39 15.84
C ILE A 54 5.71 15.84 16.26
N GLY A 55 5.67 15.00 17.30
CA GLY A 55 4.41 14.55 17.92
C GLY A 55 3.92 13.16 17.50
N PHE A 56 4.73 12.34 16.82
CA PHE A 56 4.40 10.91 16.68
C PHE A 56 4.72 10.13 17.95
N GLU A 57 3.88 9.15 18.30
CA GLU A 57 4.11 8.33 19.48
C GLU A 57 5.30 7.37 19.28
N LYS A 58 6.02 7.11 20.36
CA LYS A 58 7.09 6.10 20.36
C LYS A 58 6.53 4.75 19.94
N GLY A 59 7.11 4.17 18.88
CA GLY A 59 6.65 2.91 18.30
C GLY A 59 5.55 3.03 17.24
N SER A 60 5.21 4.26 16.81
CA SER A 60 4.36 4.49 15.62
C SER A 60 5.04 4.02 14.34
N VAL A 61 6.37 4.11 14.28
CA VAL A 61 7.18 3.53 13.21
C VAL A 61 7.31 2.02 13.46
N LYS A 62 6.92 1.22 12.48
CA LYS A 62 6.99 -0.25 12.51
C LYS A 62 8.01 -0.75 11.50
N THR A 63 8.83 -1.71 11.88
CA THR A 63 9.69 -2.43 10.93
C THR A 63 8.87 -3.48 10.19
N THR A 64 8.79 -3.37 8.87
CA THR A 64 8.08 -4.32 8.01
C THR A 64 8.99 -5.40 7.45
N ASN A 65 10.27 -5.06 7.22
CA ASN A 65 11.27 -6.02 6.79
C ASN A 65 12.65 -5.61 7.30
N PHE A 66 13.47 -6.61 7.60
CA PHE A 66 14.86 -6.45 7.98
C PHE A 66 15.70 -7.48 7.22
N SER A 67 16.78 -7.03 6.61
CA SER A 67 17.67 -7.88 5.84
C SER A 67 19.11 -7.47 6.04
N VAL A 68 20.00 -8.45 6.11
CA VAL A 68 21.45 -8.25 6.05
C VAL A 68 22.02 -9.11 4.95
N ARG A 69 22.74 -8.49 4.02
CA ARG A 69 23.35 -9.18 2.88
C ARG A 69 24.83 -8.83 2.75
N THR A 70 25.61 -9.77 2.22
CA THR A 70 26.98 -9.49 1.81
C THR A 70 26.97 -8.82 0.44
N ASP A 71 27.68 -7.71 0.33
CA ASP A 71 27.81 -6.97 -0.90
C ASP A 71 29.15 -7.28 -1.58
N TYR A 72 29.09 -7.43 -2.91
CA TYR A 72 30.23 -7.73 -3.76
C TYR A 72 30.19 -6.85 -5.00
N ASP A 73 31.31 -6.20 -5.31
CA ASP A 73 31.48 -5.47 -6.56
C ASP A 73 32.15 -6.34 -7.62
N ARG A 74 31.76 -6.16 -8.88
CA ARG A 74 32.23 -6.96 -10.00
C ARG A 74 33.28 -6.18 -10.77
N VAL A 75 34.53 -6.34 -10.36
CA VAL A 75 35.67 -5.61 -10.93
C VAL A 75 36.29 -6.38 -12.08
N LYS A 76 36.62 -5.68 -13.17
CA LYS A 76 37.31 -6.25 -14.33
C LYS A 76 38.83 -6.15 -14.13
N ASP A 77 39.53 -7.28 -14.23
CA ASP A 77 40.99 -7.32 -14.17
C ASP A 77 41.62 -6.79 -15.47
N ARG A 78 42.95 -6.58 -15.45
CA ARG A 78 43.72 -6.14 -16.63
C ARG A 78 43.70 -7.13 -17.80
N ASN A 79 43.36 -8.40 -17.56
CA ASN A 79 43.26 -9.47 -18.56
C ASN A 79 41.84 -9.61 -19.13
N GLY A 80 40.90 -8.76 -18.69
CA GLY A 80 39.52 -8.74 -19.14
C GLY A 80 38.57 -9.69 -18.40
N ASN A 81 39.02 -10.36 -17.35
CA ASN A 81 38.19 -11.26 -16.53
C ASN A 81 37.45 -10.49 -15.44
N TYR A 82 36.23 -10.91 -15.12
CA TYR A 82 35.47 -10.34 -14.01
C TYR A 82 35.73 -11.11 -12.71
N GLN A 83 35.98 -10.39 -11.62
CA GLN A 83 36.11 -10.95 -10.28
C GLN A 83 35.15 -10.24 -9.32
N ASN A 84 34.56 -11.02 -8.40
CA ASN A 84 33.71 -10.47 -7.34
C ASN A 84 34.60 -10.12 -6.14
N VAL A 85 34.63 -8.84 -5.78
CA VAL A 85 35.39 -8.30 -4.66
C VAL A 85 34.42 -8.01 -3.52
N PHE A 86 34.69 -8.56 -2.34
CA PHE A 86 33.86 -8.31 -1.16
C PHE A 86 33.92 -6.82 -0.76
N CYS A 87 32.77 -6.17 -0.70
CA CYS A 87 32.62 -4.75 -0.41
C CYS A 87 32.12 -4.48 1.01
N GLY A 88 31.50 -5.47 1.66
CA GLY A 88 31.07 -5.38 3.05
C GLY A 88 29.73 -6.06 3.30
N TYR A 89 29.13 -5.69 4.42
CA TYR A 89 27.78 -6.06 4.79
C TYR A 89 26.87 -4.85 4.59
N GLU A 90 25.72 -5.10 4.01
CA GLU A 90 24.67 -4.13 3.77
C GLU A 90 23.45 -4.54 4.59
N VAL A 91 22.97 -3.62 5.42
CA VAL A 91 21.81 -3.80 6.28
C VAL A 91 20.69 -2.91 5.73
N THR A 92 19.54 -3.51 5.47
CA THR A 92 18.35 -2.83 4.96
C THR A 92 17.21 -2.95 5.96
N HIS A 93 16.63 -1.82 6.33
CA HIS A 93 15.42 -1.73 7.14
C HIS A 93 14.30 -1.09 6.33
N ASN A 94 13.21 -1.84 6.14
CA ASN A 94 11.97 -1.27 5.63
C ASN A 94 11.07 -0.95 6.81
N LEU A 95 10.66 0.31 6.87
CA LEU A 95 9.88 0.89 7.94
C LEU A 95 8.56 1.39 7.39
N LYS A 96 7.52 1.34 8.22
CA LYS A 96 6.17 1.83 7.92
C LYS A 96 5.72 2.76 9.04
N LEU A 97 5.23 3.94 8.65
CA LEU A 97 4.53 4.86 9.53
C LEU A 97 3.16 5.13 8.93
N ALA A 98 2.09 4.98 9.71
CA ALA A 98 0.73 5.23 9.24
C ALA A 98 -0.03 6.15 10.19
N PHE A 99 -0.77 7.12 9.65
CA PHE A 99 -1.52 8.12 10.40
C PHE A 99 -2.68 8.69 9.59
N GLY A 100 -3.63 9.34 10.27
CA GLY A 100 -4.76 10.00 9.61
C GLY A 100 -4.30 11.09 8.64
N PHE A 101 -4.95 11.18 7.48
CA PHE A 101 -4.62 12.17 6.45
C PHE A 101 -4.96 13.57 6.94
N ASP A 102 -3.91 14.37 7.11
CA ASP A 102 -3.96 15.79 7.40
C ASP A 102 -2.78 16.44 6.68
N MET A 103 -3.06 17.48 5.90
CA MET A 103 -2.05 18.09 5.04
C MET A 103 -0.93 18.76 5.83
N GLY A 104 -1.27 19.37 6.98
CA GLY A 104 -0.31 19.98 7.88
C GLY A 104 0.63 18.94 8.48
N ARG A 105 0.08 17.84 8.98
CA ARG A 105 0.84 16.71 9.54
C ARG A 105 1.68 16.00 8.49
N LEU A 106 1.18 15.86 7.27
CA LEU A 106 1.91 15.31 6.14
C LEU A 106 3.15 16.15 5.81
N SER A 107 2.97 17.45 5.55
CA SER A 107 4.07 18.37 5.19
C SER A 107 5.12 18.45 6.30
N LEU A 108 4.68 18.47 7.55
CA LEU A 108 5.56 18.52 8.71
C LEU A 108 6.35 17.20 8.88
N ALA A 109 5.73 16.04 8.65
CA ALA A 109 6.43 14.76 8.65
C ALA A 109 7.44 14.64 7.49
N LEU A 110 7.05 15.06 6.28
CA LEU A 110 7.96 15.11 5.12
C LEU A 110 9.17 16.00 5.40
N SER A 111 8.95 17.19 5.96
CA SER A 111 10.02 18.14 6.29
C SER A 111 10.98 17.57 7.34
N ALA A 112 10.45 16.90 8.36
CA ALA A 112 11.26 16.28 9.40
C ALA A 112 12.12 15.13 8.85
N ILE A 113 11.55 14.29 7.99
CA ILE A 113 12.26 13.19 7.33
C ILE A 113 13.33 13.72 6.37
N ALA A 114 13.02 14.76 5.59
CA ALA A 114 13.95 15.41 4.67
C ALA A 114 15.17 16.01 5.39
N GLY A 115 14.99 16.49 6.63
CA GLY A 115 16.07 17.00 7.47
C GLY A 115 16.78 15.93 8.29
N CYS A 116 16.38 14.66 8.20
CA CYS A 116 16.96 13.57 8.96
C CYS A 116 18.31 13.16 8.36
N LEU A 117 19.34 13.09 9.21
CA LEU A 117 20.70 12.71 8.80
C LEU A 117 20.80 11.27 8.28
N SER A 118 19.82 10.44 8.61
CA SER A 118 19.75 9.04 8.18
C SER A 118 19.26 8.90 6.73
N HIS A 119 18.80 10.00 6.11
CA HIS A 119 18.38 10.10 4.72
C HIS A 119 17.59 8.88 4.18
N PRO A 120 16.44 8.53 4.79
CA PRO A 120 15.64 7.40 4.32
C PRO A 120 15.05 7.66 2.94
N GLN A 121 15.07 6.63 2.08
CA GLN A 121 14.25 6.64 0.87
C GLN A 121 12.78 6.54 1.28
N LEU A 122 11.93 7.46 0.80
CA LEU A 122 10.52 7.54 1.19
C LEU A 122 9.60 7.33 -0.02
N SER A 123 8.56 6.55 0.20
CA SER A 123 7.37 6.50 -0.64
C SER A 123 6.13 6.74 0.22
N VAL A 124 5.21 7.56 -0.29
CA VAL A 124 3.95 7.88 0.38
C VAL A 124 2.79 7.31 -0.42
N ALA A 125 1.90 6.61 0.28
CA ALA A 125 0.67 6.07 -0.25
C ALA A 125 -0.53 6.57 0.57
N PHE A 126 -1.66 6.76 -0.09
CA PHE A 126 -2.91 7.16 0.54
C PHE A 126 -3.87 5.97 0.58
N THR A 127 -4.55 5.79 1.72
CA THR A 127 -5.44 4.66 1.98
C THR A 127 -6.60 5.12 2.87
N VAL A 128 -7.45 4.20 3.25
CA VAL A 128 -8.50 4.43 4.24
C VAL A 128 -8.18 3.68 5.52
N LYS A 129 -8.56 4.27 6.66
CA LYS A 129 -8.38 3.64 7.97
C LYS A 129 -9.17 2.34 8.08
N ASP A 130 -10.39 2.35 7.55
CA ASP A 130 -11.33 1.25 7.65
C ASP A 130 -11.70 0.69 6.26
N ALA A 131 -10.95 -0.34 5.87
CA ALA A 131 -11.21 -1.10 4.66
C ALA A 131 -12.55 -1.86 4.69
N THR A 132 -13.10 -2.15 5.88
CA THR A 132 -14.29 -3.00 6.03
C THR A 132 -15.54 -2.29 5.53
N ALA A 133 -15.68 -0.99 5.82
CA ALA A 133 -16.83 -0.19 5.39
C ALA A 133 -16.96 -0.13 3.85
N ILE A 134 -15.83 0.04 3.16
CA ILE A 134 -15.79 0.07 1.69
C ILE A 134 -16.12 -1.31 1.12
N ASN A 135 -15.53 -2.36 1.68
CA ASN A 135 -15.81 -3.73 1.27
C ASN A 135 -17.30 -4.07 1.43
N GLU A 136 -17.90 -3.72 2.57
CA GLU A 136 -19.34 -3.91 2.77
C GLU A 136 -20.19 -3.15 1.74
N ALA A 137 -19.87 -1.88 1.47
CA ALA A 137 -20.56 -1.09 0.47
C ALA A 137 -20.45 -1.70 -0.93
N MET A 138 -19.27 -2.18 -1.29
CA MET A 138 -18.98 -2.86 -2.55
C MET A 138 -19.79 -4.16 -2.68
N LEU A 139 -19.83 -4.99 -1.64
CA LEU A 139 -20.59 -6.25 -1.64
C LEU A 139 -22.10 -6.02 -1.76
N ARG A 140 -22.65 -5.03 -1.03
CA ARG A 140 -24.06 -4.63 -1.17
C ARG A 140 -24.36 -4.16 -2.60
N SER A 141 -23.45 -3.38 -3.19
CA SER A 141 -23.52 -2.92 -4.59
C SER A 141 -23.51 -4.09 -5.58
N ALA A 142 -22.66 -5.11 -5.35
CA ALA A 142 -22.57 -6.30 -6.20
C ALA A 142 -23.89 -7.09 -6.22
N ALA A 143 -24.47 -7.33 -5.05
CA ALA A 143 -25.73 -8.07 -4.92
C ALA A 143 -26.90 -7.32 -5.56
N ALA A 144 -27.00 -6.00 -5.36
CA ALA A 144 -28.02 -5.17 -5.99
C ALA A 144 -27.88 -5.15 -7.51
N ASN A 145 -26.64 -5.05 -8.02
CA ASN A 145 -26.34 -5.09 -9.44
C ASN A 145 -26.74 -6.42 -10.08
N ALA A 146 -26.40 -7.54 -9.42
CA ALA A 146 -26.71 -8.88 -9.89
C ALA A 146 -28.22 -9.11 -9.96
N LYS A 147 -28.95 -8.73 -8.90
CA LYS A 147 -30.41 -8.84 -8.84
C LYS A 147 -31.08 -8.05 -9.97
N LYS A 148 -30.71 -6.79 -10.16
CA LYS A 148 -31.27 -5.94 -11.22
C LYS A 148 -31.03 -6.51 -12.63
N LYS A 149 -29.84 -7.06 -12.88
CA LYS A 149 -29.53 -7.73 -14.15
C LYS A 149 -30.36 -8.99 -14.35
N ALA A 150 -30.54 -9.80 -13.30
CA ALA A 150 -31.38 -11.00 -13.37
C ALA A 150 -32.84 -10.65 -13.68
N GLU A 151 -33.40 -9.63 -13.02
CA GLU A 151 -34.76 -9.13 -13.27
C GLU A 151 -34.96 -8.72 -14.74
N ILE A 152 -34.04 -7.92 -15.29
CA ILE A 152 -34.09 -7.49 -16.70
C ILE A 152 -34.01 -8.68 -17.67
N LEU A 153 -33.12 -9.64 -17.41
CA LEU A 153 -32.95 -10.82 -18.27
C LEU A 153 -34.18 -11.73 -18.23
N CYS A 154 -34.80 -11.89 -17.06
CA CYS A 154 -36.05 -12.63 -16.90
C CYS A 154 -37.20 -11.96 -17.65
N GLU A 155 -37.40 -10.65 -17.47
CA GLU A 155 -38.44 -9.87 -18.16
C GLU A 155 -38.27 -9.94 -19.68
N ALA A 156 -37.06 -9.72 -20.19
CA ALA A 156 -36.76 -9.78 -21.63
C ALA A 156 -36.94 -11.18 -22.24
N SER A 157 -36.85 -12.23 -21.42
CA SER A 157 -37.00 -13.62 -21.84
C SER A 157 -38.42 -14.17 -21.62
N GLY A 158 -39.33 -13.37 -21.06
CA GLY A 158 -40.72 -13.79 -20.78
C GLY A 158 -40.86 -14.82 -19.66
N VAL A 159 -39.93 -14.81 -18.70
CA VAL A 159 -39.90 -15.74 -17.56
C VAL A 159 -39.89 -14.96 -16.24
N THR A 160 -40.31 -15.59 -15.14
CA THR A 160 -40.36 -14.95 -13.83
C THR A 160 -39.14 -15.32 -13.00
N MET A 161 -38.52 -14.32 -12.35
CA MET A 161 -37.42 -14.56 -11.42
C MET A 161 -37.94 -15.21 -10.12
N GLY A 162 -37.34 -16.34 -9.75
CA GLY A 162 -37.66 -17.10 -8.53
C GLY A 162 -36.67 -16.83 -7.39
N ASP A 163 -36.57 -17.79 -6.47
CA ASP A 163 -35.76 -17.65 -5.26
C ASP A 163 -34.25 -17.70 -5.57
N LEU A 164 -33.45 -17.05 -4.72
CA LEU A 164 -31.99 -17.13 -4.78
C LEU A 164 -31.54 -18.52 -4.31
N ILE A 165 -30.84 -19.26 -5.18
CA ILE A 165 -30.40 -20.63 -4.92
C ILE A 165 -28.99 -20.64 -4.33
N ALA A 166 -28.07 -19.87 -4.92
CA ALA A 166 -26.68 -19.86 -4.51
C ALA A 166 -26.00 -18.52 -4.79
N ILE A 167 -25.02 -18.18 -3.95
CA ILE A 167 -24.05 -17.12 -4.18
C ILE A 167 -22.68 -17.78 -4.19
N ASP A 168 -21.98 -17.66 -5.30
CA ASP A 168 -20.56 -18.01 -5.41
C ASP A 168 -19.74 -16.74 -5.33
N TYR A 169 -19.08 -16.56 -4.19
CA TYR A 169 -18.17 -15.47 -3.93
C TYR A 169 -16.83 -16.03 -3.48
N ASN A 170 -15.83 -15.90 -4.35
CA ASN A 170 -14.46 -16.24 -4.05
C ASN A 170 -13.63 -14.97 -4.20
N TRP A 171 -13.09 -14.48 -3.10
CA TRP A 171 -12.34 -13.23 -3.06
C TRP A 171 -10.94 -13.45 -2.52
N GLY A 172 -10.00 -12.65 -3.03
CA GLY A 172 -8.68 -12.45 -2.44
C GLY A 172 -8.61 -11.11 -1.73
N GLU A 173 -7.68 -10.96 -0.79
CA GLU A 173 -7.49 -9.74 -0.01
C GLU A 173 -7.43 -8.50 -0.92
N LEU A 174 -8.37 -7.56 -0.74
CA LEU A 174 -8.45 -6.35 -1.55
C LEU A 174 -7.40 -5.34 -1.08
N ASP A 175 -6.50 -4.96 -1.97
CA ASP A 175 -5.50 -3.93 -1.72
C ASP A 175 -6.12 -2.54 -1.90
N ILE A 176 -6.48 -1.87 -0.79
CA ILE A 176 -7.20 -0.59 -0.81
C ILE A 176 -6.20 0.56 -0.70
N TYR A 177 -5.64 0.98 -1.82
CA TYR A 177 -4.78 2.16 -1.90
C TYR A 177 -5.22 3.05 -3.06
N SER A 178 -5.07 4.37 -2.87
CA SER A 178 -5.22 5.33 -3.96
C SER A 178 -4.16 5.08 -5.04
N HIS A 179 -4.51 5.41 -6.28
CA HIS A 179 -3.56 5.42 -7.38
C HIS A 179 -2.50 6.52 -7.22
N THR A 180 -2.78 7.55 -6.43
CA THR A 180 -1.80 8.59 -6.11
C THR A 180 -0.65 8.01 -5.29
N ARG A 181 0.54 7.98 -5.89
CA ARG A 181 1.79 7.67 -5.22
C ARG A 181 2.69 8.89 -5.25
N TYR A 182 3.36 9.14 -4.13
CA TYR A 182 4.38 10.17 -4.05
C TYR A 182 5.71 9.52 -3.70
N ASP A 183 6.55 9.39 -4.72
CA ASP A 183 7.91 8.91 -4.59
C ASP A 183 8.85 10.12 -4.57
N CYS A 184 9.60 10.26 -3.48
CA CYS A 184 10.54 11.36 -3.33
C CYS A 184 11.95 10.80 -3.36
N CYS A 185 12.76 11.24 -4.33
CA CYS A 185 14.20 10.99 -4.24
C CYS A 185 14.80 11.91 -3.17
N GLU A 186 15.84 11.40 -2.52
CA GLU A 186 16.53 12.02 -1.38
C GLU A 186 16.92 13.49 -1.66
N ASP A 187 17.46 13.77 -2.85
CA ASP A 187 17.92 15.10 -3.25
C ASP A 187 16.80 16.13 -3.44
N ALA A 188 15.56 15.70 -3.70
CA ALA A 188 14.42 16.58 -4.01
C ALA A 188 13.51 16.85 -2.81
N MET A 189 13.61 16.06 -1.74
CA MET A 189 12.75 16.15 -0.55
C MET A 189 12.68 17.53 0.10
N PRO A 190 13.81 18.23 0.38
CA PRO A 190 13.78 19.51 1.11
C PRO A 190 13.12 20.64 0.30
N LEU A 191 13.24 20.58 -1.03
CA LEU A 191 12.64 21.54 -1.95
C LEU A 191 11.13 21.29 -2.11
N MET A 192 10.72 20.03 -2.14
CA MET A 192 9.32 19.68 -2.28
C MET A 192 8.54 19.90 -0.97
N ALA A 193 9.08 19.55 0.20
CA ALA A 193 8.36 19.65 1.47
C ALA A 193 7.78 21.05 1.80
N LYS A 194 8.37 22.13 1.24
CA LYS A 194 7.96 23.53 1.47
C LYS A 194 6.77 24.03 0.64
N SER A 195 6.33 23.31 -0.40
CA SER A 195 5.31 23.83 -1.32
C SER A 195 4.38 22.75 -1.90
N ILE A 196 4.20 21.64 -1.19
CA ILE A 196 3.30 20.57 -1.63
C ILE A 196 1.87 20.91 -1.20
N ASP A 197 0.96 20.87 -2.16
CA ASP A 197 -0.49 20.78 -1.99
C ASP A 197 -0.92 19.49 -2.72
N ILE A 198 -1.27 18.44 -1.98
CA ILE A 198 -1.69 17.15 -2.54
C ILE A 198 -3.14 16.90 -2.14
N ASP A 199 -3.98 16.73 -3.16
CA ASP A 199 -5.32 16.18 -3.03
C ASP A 199 -5.29 14.79 -3.70
N PRO A 200 -5.24 13.69 -2.92
CA PRO A 200 -5.12 12.34 -3.48
C PRO A 200 -6.42 11.90 -4.16
N ASP A 201 -6.29 11.12 -5.24
CA ASP A 201 -7.44 10.59 -5.96
C ASP A 201 -8.27 9.65 -5.07
N ASP A 202 -9.59 9.65 -5.32
CA ASP A 202 -10.53 8.72 -4.70
C ASP A 202 -10.11 7.27 -4.95
N ILE A 203 -10.31 6.42 -3.94
CA ILE A 203 -10.01 4.99 -4.02
C ILE A 203 -11.23 4.26 -4.57
N ASP A 204 -11.12 3.81 -5.81
CA ASP A 204 -12.14 3.00 -6.46
C ASP A 204 -11.83 1.51 -6.32
N VAL A 205 -12.72 0.77 -5.67
CA VAL A 205 -12.64 -0.70 -5.59
C VAL A 205 -13.80 -1.34 -6.34
N SER A 206 -13.49 -2.46 -6.99
CA SER A 206 -14.51 -3.26 -7.67
C SER A 206 -14.22 -4.73 -7.54
N ASP A 207 -15.28 -5.50 -7.33
CA ASP A 207 -15.22 -6.95 -7.25
C ASP A 207 -16.46 -7.58 -7.90
N THR A 208 -16.42 -8.88 -8.13
CA THR A 208 -17.51 -9.61 -8.77
C THR A 208 -17.92 -10.82 -7.97
N ALA A 209 -19.22 -11.00 -7.82
CA ALA A 209 -19.81 -12.19 -7.23
C ALA A 209 -20.81 -12.81 -8.21
N THR A 210 -20.89 -14.14 -8.23
CA THR A 210 -21.80 -14.87 -9.10
C THR A 210 -23.02 -15.29 -8.30
N PHE A 211 -24.20 -15.05 -8.85
CA PHE A 211 -25.46 -15.35 -8.19
C PHE A 211 -26.29 -16.25 -9.09
N ILE A 212 -26.96 -17.24 -8.50
CA ILE A 212 -27.80 -18.21 -9.20
C ILE A 212 -29.21 -18.11 -8.63
N TRP A 213 -30.19 -17.81 -9.48
CA TRP A 213 -31.60 -17.78 -9.13
C TRP A 213 -32.38 -18.84 -9.88
N GLU A 214 -33.50 -19.25 -9.30
CA GLU A 214 -34.53 -20.02 -9.99
C GLU A 214 -35.24 -19.15 -11.04
N ILE A 215 -35.73 -19.78 -12.10
CA ILE A 215 -36.61 -19.19 -13.10
C ILE A 215 -37.92 -19.99 -13.15
N LYS A 216 -39.05 -19.29 -13.18
CA LYS A 216 -40.42 -19.84 -13.28
C LYS A 216 -41.06 -19.49 -14.61
#